data_AF-A0A7X9C910-F1
#
_entry.id   AF-A0A7X9C910-F1
#
_cell.length_a   1.000
_cell.length_b   1.000
_cell.length_c   1.000
_cell.angle_alpha   90.00
_cell.angle_beta   90.00
_cell.angle_gamma   90.00
#
_symmetry.space_group_name_H-M   'P 1'
#
loop_
_entity.id
_entity.type
_entity.pdbx_description
1 polymer ?
#
loop_
_entity_poly.entity_id
_entity_poly.type
_entity_poly.pdbx_seq_one_letter_code
_entity_poly.pdbx_strand_id
1 'polypeptide(L)'
;GHDLWAACRAHIGEQIPAAIRRAGYDLDLLDDDVLPAVDPAAHPVVILPRVARLPAAAEAWLDRVRAAGGTVLAVDSPAYPAGIPVSMGADEYDDGELIDHATLSMVGAAGAETTGGGADGGGDGPLASALRDILPPPLRLSGDGGQVGTVRRRLADGALHLLVNTGPTRRTLEVAPRTPCAALRLLDPAGGQEHALPVEGGEIELHPYQALLVLAADEEAAEAAPPALSVEERDPLRLDGPWTLTREGEGPRSVTLPYLLHGTDAADLRPLLLETEVEIDESAARGPLVLDLGEGTALPPTGGGSGYRALLEPPLREIAAVLVDGEEAGLLWRPPYCLDLTGRLRAGTTRLGLRIHGTTAAAAARKDNAEAAAAQVAAAHAAYGERFQQQELERMLDGVATGLGAVPVLRRSDG
;
A
#
# COMPACT_ATOMS: atom_id res chain seq x y z
N GLY A 1 1.86 13.03 26.81
CA GLY A 1 2.94 12.72 25.87
C GLY A 1 2.92 13.77 24.80
N HIS A 2 4.06 14.34 24.46
CA HIS A 2 4.13 15.24 23.31
C HIS A 2 3.81 14.41 22.06
N ASP A 3 2.83 14.86 21.29
CA ASP A 3 2.57 14.30 19.99
C ASP A 3 3.75 14.66 19.09
N LEU A 4 4.64 13.67 18.89
CA LEU A 4 5.87 13.81 18.11
C LEU A 4 5.53 14.28 16.69
N TRP A 5 4.37 13.89 16.16
CA TRP A 5 3.91 14.32 14.85
C TRP A 5 3.57 15.81 14.82
N ALA A 6 2.82 16.30 15.81
CA ALA A 6 2.48 17.72 15.90
C ALA A 6 3.74 18.59 16.07
N ALA A 7 4.72 18.11 16.84
CA ALA A 7 6.01 18.78 17.01
C ALA A 7 6.84 18.79 15.71
N CYS A 8 6.93 17.67 14.99
CA CYS A 8 7.62 17.61 13.71
C CYS A 8 6.99 18.51 12.65
N ARG A 9 5.66 18.48 12.52
CA ARG A 9 4.94 19.37 11.60
C ARG A 9 5.20 20.84 11.94
N ALA A 10 5.18 21.18 13.23
CA ALA A 10 5.40 22.56 13.68
C ALA A 10 6.82 23.08 13.47
N HIS A 11 7.84 22.22 13.57
CA HIS A 11 9.25 22.66 13.59
C HIS A 11 10.04 22.30 12.33
N ILE A 12 9.73 21.20 11.65
CA ILE A 12 10.44 20.70 10.47
C ILE A 12 9.62 20.95 9.20
N GLY A 13 8.29 20.98 9.33
CA GLY A 13 7.37 20.99 8.19
C GLY A 13 7.25 19.62 7.53
N GLU A 14 6.32 19.49 6.57
CA GLU A 14 6.01 18.20 5.94
C GLU A 14 6.87 17.90 4.70
N GLN A 15 7.36 18.96 4.05
CA GLN A 15 8.12 18.90 2.81
C GLN A 15 9.45 18.15 2.96
N ILE A 16 10.19 18.38 4.06
CA ILE A 16 11.50 17.77 4.28
C ILE A 16 11.38 16.25 4.54
N PRO A 17 10.56 15.77 5.49
CA PRO A 17 10.33 14.33 5.66
C PRO A 17 9.79 13.64 4.41
N ALA A 18 8.91 14.31 3.65
CA ALA A 18 8.38 13.78 2.41
C ALA A 18 9.47 13.61 1.34
N ALA A 19 10.31 14.62 1.13
CA ALA A 19 11.42 14.56 0.17
C ALA A 19 12.44 13.46 0.52
N ILE A 20 12.77 13.28 1.81
CA ILE A 20 13.67 12.21 2.27
C ILE A 20 13.09 10.83 1.94
N ARG A 21 11.81 10.60 2.28
CA ARG A 21 11.15 9.30 2.05
C ARG A 21 10.98 8.98 0.57
N ARG A 22 10.57 9.96 -0.24
CA ARG A 22 10.42 9.77 -1.70
C ARG A 22 11.75 9.48 -2.38
N ALA A 23 12.85 10.02 -1.86
CA ALA A 23 14.19 9.69 -2.33
C ALA A 23 14.70 8.31 -1.89
N GLY A 24 13.90 7.51 -1.17
CA GLY A 24 14.21 6.13 -0.79
C GLY A 24 14.98 5.98 0.53
N TYR A 25 14.91 6.98 1.43
CA TYR A 25 15.57 6.93 2.73
C TYR A 25 14.57 6.87 3.89
N ASP A 26 14.95 6.12 4.92
CA ASP A 26 14.37 6.22 6.25
C ASP A 26 14.98 7.39 7.03
N LEU A 27 14.28 7.89 8.04
CA LEU A 27 14.75 8.99 8.89
C LEU A 27 14.46 8.71 10.37
N ASP A 28 15.38 9.17 11.21
CA ASP A 28 15.22 9.27 12.65
C ASP A 28 15.21 10.76 13.05
N LEU A 29 14.46 11.07 14.10
CA LEU A 29 14.36 12.43 14.64
C LEU A 29 15.21 12.51 15.90
N LEU A 30 16.08 13.52 15.94
CA LEU A 30 16.99 13.77 17.04
C LEU A 30 16.71 15.16 17.61
N ASP A 31 16.60 15.25 18.94
CA ASP A 31 16.55 16.51 19.69
C ASP A 31 17.81 16.69 20.54
N ASP A 32 17.98 17.87 21.14
CA ASP A 32 19.16 18.20 21.94
C ASP A 32 19.35 17.24 23.14
N ASP A 33 18.26 16.68 23.67
CA ASP A 33 18.29 15.79 24.83
C ASP A 33 18.82 14.39 24.48
N VAL A 34 18.63 13.92 23.24
CA VAL A 34 19.11 12.61 22.79
C VAL A 34 20.55 12.63 22.26
N LEU A 35 21.06 13.77 21.78
CA LEU A 35 22.41 13.88 21.18
C LEU A 35 23.54 13.29 22.05
N PRO A 36 23.56 13.44 23.39
CA PRO A 36 24.61 12.86 24.22
C PRO A 36 24.66 11.33 24.20
N ALA A 37 23.54 10.66 23.90
CA ALA A 37 23.41 9.21 23.88
C ALA A 37 23.57 8.59 22.47
N VAL A 38 23.58 9.43 21.42
CA VAL A 38 23.68 8.99 20.03
C VAL A 38 25.12 9.13 19.55
N ASP A 39 25.68 8.02 19.07
CA ASP A 39 27.00 8.01 18.44
C ASP A 39 26.97 8.85 17.14
N PRO A 40 27.79 9.92 17.03
CA PRO A 40 27.88 10.72 15.80
C PRO A 40 28.23 9.91 14.55
N ALA A 41 28.88 8.75 14.68
CA ALA A 41 29.22 7.87 13.56
C ALA A 41 28.06 6.96 13.11
N ALA A 42 26.95 6.89 13.87
CA ALA A 42 25.82 6.03 13.54
C ALA A 42 24.99 6.55 12.35
N HIS A 43 25.06 7.86 12.07
CA HIS A 43 24.29 8.50 11.00
C HIS A 43 25.24 9.07 9.92
N PRO A 44 25.24 8.50 8.70
CA PRO A 44 26.11 8.98 7.61
C PRO A 44 25.71 10.37 7.11
N VAL A 45 24.44 10.74 7.28
CA VAL A 45 23.90 12.05 6.90
C VAL A 45 23.03 12.58 8.04
N VAL A 46 23.25 13.82 8.43
CA VAL A 46 22.41 14.57 9.38
C VAL A 46 21.81 15.76 8.66
N ILE A 47 20.49 15.94 8.78
CA ILE A 47 19.78 17.08 8.22
C ILE A 47 19.46 18.04 9.37
N LEU A 48 19.86 19.30 9.21
CA LEU A 48 19.53 20.40 10.12
C LEU A 48 18.47 21.29 9.46
N PRO A 49 17.17 21.07 9.75
CA PRO A 49 16.08 21.75 9.04
C PRO A 49 15.73 23.09 9.71
N ARG A 50 15.80 24.19 8.95
CA ARG A 50 15.25 25.50 9.31
C ARG A 50 15.72 26.05 10.68
N VAL A 51 16.89 25.61 11.15
CA VAL A 51 17.43 26.04 12.45
C VAL A 51 18.10 27.40 12.32
N ALA A 52 17.64 28.37 13.11
CA ALA A 52 18.20 29.73 13.16
C ALA A 52 19.21 29.96 14.31
N ARG A 53 19.16 29.11 15.35
CA ARG A 53 20.09 29.16 16.49
C ARG A 53 20.43 27.73 16.91
N LEU A 54 21.72 27.46 17.10
CA LEU A 54 22.23 26.15 17.45
C LEU A 54 22.95 26.22 18.80
N PRO A 55 22.60 25.38 19.80
CA PRO A 55 23.37 25.29 21.04
C PRO A 55 24.79 24.79 20.80
N ALA A 56 25.76 25.28 21.58
CA ALA A 56 27.17 24.90 21.43
C ALA A 56 27.43 23.38 21.56
N ALA A 57 26.62 22.68 22.39
CA ALA A 57 26.71 21.23 22.53
C ALA A 57 26.28 20.50 21.25
N ALA A 58 25.22 20.98 20.58
CA ALA A 58 24.74 20.44 19.31
C ALA A 58 25.72 20.77 18.16
N GLU A 59 26.27 21.98 18.12
CA GLU A 59 27.33 22.35 17.17
C GLU A 59 28.55 21.43 17.30
N ALA A 60 29.04 21.22 18.51
CA ALA A 60 30.13 20.29 18.77
C ALA A 60 29.78 18.84 18.41
N TRP A 61 28.50 18.44 18.48
CA TRP A 61 28.06 17.12 18.04
C TRP A 61 28.07 17.01 16.51
N LEU A 62 27.59 18.02 15.78
CA LEU A 62 27.67 18.08 14.31
C LEU A 62 29.11 18.07 13.80
N ASP A 63 30.03 18.76 14.49
CA ASP A 63 31.47 18.70 14.17
C ASP A 63 32.03 17.29 14.31
N ARG A 64 31.57 16.52 15.32
CA ARG A 64 31.97 15.12 15.49
C ARG A 64 31.39 14.21 14.40
N VAL A 65 30.16 14.44 13.94
CA VAL A 65 29.59 13.72 12.78
C VAL A 65 30.52 13.87 11.57
N ARG A 66 30.94 15.11 11.29
CA ARG A 66 31.84 15.39 10.16
C ARG A 66 33.23 14.82 10.35
N ALA A 67 33.79 14.90 11.55
CA ALA A 67 35.07 14.30 11.87
C ALA A 67 35.06 12.77 11.71
N ALA A 68 33.90 12.13 11.92
CA ALA A 68 33.67 10.71 11.69
C ALA A 68 33.43 10.34 10.21
N GLY A 69 33.42 11.33 9.30
CA GLY A 69 33.18 11.14 7.86
C GLY A 69 31.72 11.26 7.43
N GLY A 70 30.81 11.61 8.34
CA GLY A 70 29.42 11.92 8.02
C GLY A 70 29.26 13.30 7.36
N THR A 71 28.10 13.55 6.77
CA THR A 71 27.77 14.82 6.13
C THR A 71 26.60 15.51 6.84
N VAL A 72 26.69 16.83 7.00
CA VAL A 72 25.60 17.65 7.56
C VAL A 72 25.00 18.49 6.44
N LEU A 73 23.71 18.29 6.16
CA LEU A 73 22.91 19.10 5.24
C LEU A 73 22.18 20.18 6.04
N ALA A 74 22.49 21.45 5.79
CA ALA A 74 21.82 22.59 6.39
C ALA A 74 20.68 23.05 5.48
N VAL A 75 19.48 22.49 5.69
CA VAL A 75 18.31 22.73 4.85
C VAL A 75 17.58 23.97 5.34
N ASP A 76 17.66 25.06 4.58
CA ASP A 76 17.14 26.38 4.96
C ASP A 76 17.63 26.83 6.36
N SER A 77 18.82 26.38 6.77
CA SER A 77 19.36 26.59 8.10
C SER A 77 20.67 27.39 8.06
N PRO A 78 20.66 28.66 8.50
CA PRO A 78 21.89 29.45 8.60
C PRO A 78 22.73 29.15 9.86
N ALA A 79 22.20 28.37 10.81
CA ALA A 79 22.81 28.21 12.13
C ALA A 79 24.09 27.36 12.14
N TYR A 80 24.38 26.61 11.08
CA TYR A 80 25.59 25.79 10.97
C TYR A 80 26.29 26.01 9.62
N PRO A 81 27.06 27.12 9.46
CA PRO A 81 27.68 27.50 8.18
C PRO A 81 28.66 26.49 7.62
N ALA A 82 29.11 25.56 8.46
CA ALA A 82 30.08 24.55 8.09
C ALA A 82 29.42 23.38 7.34
N GLY A 83 28.09 23.19 7.47
CA GLY A 83 27.31 22.19 6.71
C GLY A 83 27.12 22.57 5.24
N ILE A 84 26.65 21.61 4.44
CA ILE A 84 26.32 21.85 3.04
C ILE A 84 24.95 22.55 2.97
N PRO A 85 24.87 23.79 2.46
CA PRO A 85 23.61 24.49 2.37
C PRO A 85 22.72 23.85 1.30
N VAL A 86 21.47 23.60 1.65
CA VAL A 86 20.42 23.15 0.72
C VAL A 86 19.22 24.08 0.92
N SER A 87 18.65 24.57 -0.17
CA SER A 87 17.42 25.35 -0.12
C SER A 87 16.26 24.53 -0.64
N MET A 88 15.17 24.48 0.11
CA MET A 88 13.92 23.94 -0.44
C MET A 88 13.34 24.96 -1.43
N GLY A 89 12.84 24.49 -2.57
CA GLY A 89 12.07 25.36 -3.48
C GLY A 89 10.83 25.88 -2.76
N ALA A 90 10.55 27.19 -2.87
CA ALA A 90 9.21 27.68 -2.57
C ALA A 90 8.29 27.11 -3.65
N ASP A 91 7.24 26.40 -3.26
CA ASP A 91 6.20 25.84 -4.13
C ASP A 91 6.48 24.49 -4.81
N GLU A 92 7.37 23.63 -4.28
CA GLU A 92 7.44 22.25 -4.80
C GLU A 92 6.22 21.39 -4.42
N TYR A 93 5.46 21.79 -3.39
CA TYR A 93 4.31 21.05 -2.90
C TYR A 93 3.22 21.99 -2.36
N ASP A 94 1.97 21.79 -2.74
CA ASP A 94 0.83 22.49 -2.13
C ASP A 94 0.61 21.94 -0.71
N ASP A 95 0.92 22.76 0.31
CA ASP A 95 0.74 22.40 1.72
C ASP A 95 -0.74 22.02 2.02
N GLY A 96 -1.70 22.43 1.19
CA GLY A 96 -3.10 22.00 1.24
C GLY A 96 -3.35 20.54 0.86
N GLU A 97 -2.47 19.93 0.04
CA GLU A 97 -2.52 18.51 -0.34
C GLU A 97 -1.71 17.61 0.62
N LEU A 98 -0.77 18.18 1.38
CA LEU A 98 0.03 17.44 2.38
C LEU A 98 -0.67 17.26 3.73
N ILE A 99 -1.86 17.82 3.93
CA ILE A 99 -2.56 17.86 5.21
C ILE A 99 -2.76 16.46 5.84
N ASP A 100 -2.78 15.39 5.05
CA ASP A 100 -2.98 14.02 5.53
C ASP A 100 -1.72 13.14 5.38
N HIS A 101 -1.08 12.83 6.52
CA HIS A 101 0.21 12.12 6.56
C HIS A 101 0.10 10.62 6.24
N ALA A 102 -1.08 9.98 6.33
CA ALA A 102 -1.26 8.64 5.75
C ALA A 102 -1.11 8.71 4.21
N THR A 103 -1.48 9.85 3.67
CA THR A 103 -1.32 10.22 2.27
C THR A 103 0.12 10.65 1.97
N LEU A 104 1.04 10.89 2.91
CA LEU A 104 2.45 11.06 2.53
C LEU A 104 3.11 9.77 2.02
N SER A 105 2.48 8.62 2.28
CA SER A 105 2.70 7.42 1.46
C SER A 105 1.94 7.53 0.13
N MET A 106 0.68 7.98 0.09
CA MET A 106 -0.28 7.87 -1.04
C MET A 106 -0.49 9.11 -1.97
N VAL A 107 0.11 10.29 -1.72
CA VAL A 107 -0.17 11.59 -2.40
C VAL A 107 0.39 11.62 -3.81
N GLY A 108 1.18 10.63 -4.25
CA GLY A 108 1.60 10.56 -5.65
C GLY A 108 0.42 10.44 -6.65
N ALA A 109 -0.83 10.31 -6.20
CA ALA A 109 -2.02 10.23 -7.04
C ALA A 109 -2.53 11.58 -7.60
N ALA A 110 -2.04 12.73 -7.14
CA ALA A 110 -2.48 14.04 -7.63
C ALA A 110 -1.31 14.86 -8.19
N GLY A 111 -1.40 15.25 -9.46
CA GLY A 111 -0.63 16.39 -9.97
C GLY A 111 0.68 16.09 -10.72
N ALA A 112 0.63 15.29 -11.78
CA ALA A 112 1.63 15.37 -12.85
C ALA A 112 1.07 14.89 -14.20
N GLU A 113 0.25 15.73 -14.85
CA GLU A 113 0.36 15.80 -16.32
C GLU A 113 1.66 16.54 -16.63
N THR A 114 2.81 15.87 -16.48
CA THR A 114 4.10 16.40 -16.92
C THR A 114 4.71 15.46 -17.95
N THR A 115 4.83 16.03 -19.13
CA THR A 115 5.65 15.60 -20.25
C THR A 115 6.98 14.98 -19.83
N GLY A 116 7.20 13.72 -20.21
CA GLY A 116 8.50 13.15 -20.57
C GLY A 116 9.66 13.37 -19.59
N GLY A 117 9.77 12.48 -18.61
CA GLY A 117 10.97 12.29 -17.80
C GLY A 117 10.69 11.23 -16.73
N GLY A 118 11.13 9.99 -16.96
CA GLY A 118 10.96 8.91 -15.98
C GLY A 118 11.76 9.22 -14.72
N ALA A 119 11.08 9.44 -13.60
CA ALA A 119 11.69 9.71 -12.30
C ALA A 119 11.87 8.41 -11.52
N ASP A 120 13.14 8.08 -11.26
CA ASP A 120 13.61 7.09 -10.29
C ASP A 120 13.38 7.64 -8.87
N GLY A 121 12.36 7.16 -8.15
CA GLY A 121 12.09 7.54 -6.76
C GLY A 121 11.65 9.00 -6.59
N GLY A 122 10.45 9.31 -7.10
CA GLY A 122 9.50 10.33 -6.59
C GLY A 122 9.93 11.73 -6.13
N GLY A 123 11.16 12.18 -6.32
CA GLY A 123 11.61 13.47 -5.80
C GLY A 123 12.84 13.96 -6.54
N ASP A 124 12.63 14.86 -7.50
CA ASP A 124 13.72 15.58 -8.19
C ASP A 124 14.06 16.92 -7.54
N GLY A 125 13.68 17.08 -6.26
CA GLY A 125 13.96 18.27 -5.47
C GLY A 125 15.43 18.39 -5.05
N PRO A 126 15.90 19.60 -4.71
CA PRO A 126 17.29 19.86 -4.30
C PRO A 126 17.79 18.96 -3.17
N LEU A 127 16.93 18.68 -2.18
CA LEU A 127 17.28 17.81 -1.05
C LEU A 127 17.48 16.35 -1.48
N ALA A 128 16.63 15.84 -2.37
CA ALA A 128 16.75 14.47 -2.87
C ALA A 128 18.04 14.30 -3.70
N SER A 129 18.38 15.28 -4.54
CA SER A 129 19.65 15.29 -5.28
C SER A 129 20.84 15.30 -4.32
N ALA A 130 20.86 16.21 -3.35
CA ALA A 130 21.94 16.31 -2.37
C ALA A 130 22.12 15.00 -1.57
N LEU A 131 21.02 14.35 -1.19
CA LEU A 131 21.07 13.05 -0.52
C LEU A 131 21.67 11.97 -1.42
N ARG A 132 21.22 11.86 -2.67
CA ARG A 132 21.72 10.85 -3.64
C ARG A 132 23.20 11.04 -3.97
N ASP A 133 23.68 12.29 -4.01
CA ASP A 133 25.09 12.62 -4.24
C ASP A 133 25.98 12.18 -3.05
N ILE A 134 25.45 12.23 -1.83
CA ILE A 134 26.18 11.85 -0.61
C ILE A 134 26.13 10.34 -0.37
N LEU A 135 24.93 9.77 -0.46
CA LEU A 135 24.66 8.39 -0.08
C LEU A 135 23.55 7.85 -0.98
N PRO A 136 23.84 6.98 -1.97
CA PRO A 136 22.78 6.36 -2.78
C PRO A 136 21.76 5.63 -1.89
N PRO A 137 20.48 5.53 -2.30
CA PRO A 137 19.45 4.89 -1.48
C PRO A 137 19.76 3.41 -1.29
N PRO A 138 19.41 2.79 -0.14
CA PRO A 138 19.72 1.39 0.12
C PRO A 138 19.12 0.41 -0.91
N LEU A 139 17.96 0.75 -1.47
CA LEU A 139 17.31 0.06 -2.58
C LEU A 139 16.95 1.13 -3.60
N ARG A 140 17.46 1.01 -4.83
CA ARG A 140 17.10 1.88 -5.95
C ARG A 140 15.80 1.36 -6.56
N LEU A 141 14.88 2.28 -6.82
CA LEU A 141 13.66 2.02 -7.57
C LEU A 141 13.70 2.84 -8.87
N SER A 142 13.32 2.21 -9.99
CA SER A 142 13.11 2.89 -11.28
C SER A 142 11.72 2.57 -11.79
N GLY A 143 10.97 3.58 -12.26
CA GLY A 143 9.60 3.42 -12.75
C GLY A 143 8.51 3.41 -11.66
N ASP A 144 8.85 3.68 -10.40
CA ASP A 144 7.90 3.72 -9.28
C ASP A 144 6.93 4.91 -9.34
N GLY A 145 7.29 5.96 -10.08
CA GLY A 145 6.47 7.16 -10.27
C GLY A 145 6.15 7.90 -8.97
N GLY A 146 7.00 7.75 -7.93
CA GLY A 146 6.84 8.40 -6.63
C GLY A 146 5.68 7.87 -5.78
N GLN A 147 5.16 6.69 -6.11
CA GLN A 147 4.04 6.05 -5.41
C GLN A 147 4.45 4.74 -4.74
N VAL A 148 5.76 4.50 -4.56
CA VAL A 148 6.24 3.33 -3.83
C VAL A 148 6.99 3.78 -2.59
N GLY A 149 6.41 3.49 -1.42
CA GLY A 149 7.07 3.66 -0.13
C GLY A 149 8.04 2.52 0.13
N THR A 150 9.19 2.82 0.74
CA THR A 150 10.15 1.79 1.16
C THR A 150 10.53 1.95 2.63
N VAL A 151 10.78 0.84 3.31
CA VAL A 151 11.38 0.80 4.66
C VAL A 151 12.43 -0.29 4.68
N ARG A 152 13.59 -0.02 5.29
CA ARG A 152 14.66 -1.01 5.42
C ARG A 152 14.85 -1.47 6.86
N ARG A 153 14.97 -2.78 7.04
CA ARG A 153 15.48 -3.42 8.26
C ARG A 153 16.82 -4.07 7.95
N ARG A 154 17.86 -3.69 8.70
CA ARG A 154 19.15 -4.40 8.68
C ARG A 154 19.04 -5.68 9.50
N LEU A 155 19.49 -6.79 8.94
CA LEU A 155 19.59 -8.09 9.60
C LEU A 155 21.05 -8.39 9.93
N ALA A 156 21.30 -9.51 10.63
CA ALA A 156 22.67 -9.94 10.93
C ALA A 156 23.38 -10.50 9.67
N ASP A 157 22.59 -11.01 8.74
CA ASP A 157 22.93 -11.79 7.54
C ASP A 157 22.36 -11.16 6.26
N GLY A 158 22.06 -9.86 6.29
CA GLY A 158 21.59 -9.11 5.12
C GLY A 158 20.69 -7.93 5.44
N ALA A 159 19.74 -7.67 4.55
CA ALA A 159 18.75 -6.62 4.67
C ALA A 159 17.37 -7.04 4.14
N LEU A 160 16.33 -6.60 4.84
CA LEU A 160 14.94 -6.75 4.44
C LEU A 160 14.37 -5.39 4.08
N HIS A 161 13.77 -5.29 2.90
CA HIS A 161 13.13 -4.09 2.40
C HIS A 161 11.63 -4.35 2.27
N LEU A 162 10.81 -3.52 2.90
CA LEU A 162 9.38 -3.46 2.64
C LEU A 162 9.15 -2.49 1.48
N LEU A 163 8.41 -2.90 0.46
CA LEU A 163 7.93 -2.05 -0.62
C LEU A 163 6.42 -2.01 -0.56
N VAL A 164 5.85 -0.81 -0.63
CA VAL A 164 4.40 -0.60 -0.60
C VAL A 164 4.03 0.30 -1.76
N ASN A 165 3.24 -0.22 -2.70
CA ASN A 165 2.54 0.65 -3.64
C ASN A 165 1.44 1.38 -2.87
N THR A 166 1.48 2.70 -2.88
CA THR A 166 0.55 3.55 -2.15
C THR A 166 -0.47 4.19 -3.09
N GLY A 167 -0.44 3.81 -4.36
CA GLY A 167 -1.36 4.27 -5.38
C GLY A 167 -2.45 3.26 -5.71
N PRO A 168 -3.52 3.73 -6.38
CA PRO A 168 -4.61 2.88 -6.85
C PRO A 168 -4.31 2.15 -8.16
N THR A 169 -3.12 2.28 -8.73
CA THR A 169 -2.75 1.71 -10.03
C THR A 169 -1.71 0.63 -9.88
N ARG A 170 -1.79 -0.43 -10.70
CA ARG A 170 -0.72 -1.42 -10.87
C ARG A 170 0.55 -0.73 -11.36
N ARG A 171 1.71 -1.15 -10.87
CA ARG A 171 3.02 -0.59 -11.22
C ARG A 171 4.02 -1.69 -11.51
N THR A 172 4.76 -1.50 -12.60
CA THR A 172 5.95 -2.28 -12.94
C THR A 172 7.15 -1.40 -12.68
N LEU A 173 8.12 -1.89 -11.91
CA LEU A 173 9.31 -1.13 -11.53
C LEU A 173 10.53 -2.03 -11.42
N GLU A 174 11.71 -1.47 -11.66
CA GLU A 174 12.98 -2.15 -11.39
C GLU A 174 13.42 -1.88 -9.95
N VAL A 175 13.88 -2.93 -9.26
CA VAL A 175 14.49 -2.84 -7.93
C VAL A 175 15.93 -3.28 -7.99
N ALA A 176 16.85 -2.50 -7.40
CA ALA A 176 18.26 -2.86 -7.34
C ALA A 176 18.87 -2.55 -5.96
N PRO A 177 19.42 -3.53 -5.24
CA PRO A 177 20.07 -3.29 -3.95
C PRO A 177 21.36 -2.49 -4.15
N ARG A 178 21.61 -1.53 -3.26
CA ARG A 178 22.86 -0.74 -3.30
C ARG A 178 24.10 -1.57 -2.97
N THR A 179 23.95 -2.49 -2.04
CA THR A 179 25.06 -3.31 -1.54
C THR A 179 25.00 -4.66 -2.25
N PRO A 180 26.12 -5.17 -2.79
CA PRO A 180 26.17 -6.52 -3.33
C PRO A 180 25.66 -7.54 -2.30
N CYS A 181 24.90 -8.52 -2.77
CA CYS A 181 24.36 -9.61 -1.97
C CYS A 181 24.61 -10.94 -2.68
N ALA A 182 24.53 -12.05 -1.95
CA ALA A 182 24.66 -13.39 -2.50
C ALA A 182 23.33 -13.93 -3.05
N ALA A 183 22.20 -13.48 -2.50
CA ALA A 183 20.88 -13.82 -2.98
C ALA A 183 19.90 -12.65 -2.81
N LEU A 184 18.99 -12.49 -3.78
CA LEU A 184 17.89 -11.54 -3.74
C LEU A 184 16.57 -12.29 -3.92
N ARG A 185 15.63 -12.11 -2.98
CA ARG A 185 14.33 -12.80 -3.01
C ARG A 185 13.17 -11.83 -2.82
N LEU A 186 12.12 -12.01 -3.60
CA LEU A 186 10.85 -11.31 -3.48
C LEU A 186 9.86 -12.20 -2.72
N LEU A 187 9.27 -11.68 -1.65
CA LEU A 187 8.34 -12.41 -0.79
C LEU A 187 6.97 -11.70 -0.81
N ASP A 188 5.91 -12.45 -1.08
CA ASP A 188 4.53 -12.00 -0.83
C ASP A 188 4.10 -12.48 0.56
N PRO A 189 4.02 -11.59 1.57
CA PRO A 189 3.67 -11.99 2.94
C PRO A 189 2.22 -12.48 3.09
N ALA A 190 1.35 -12.19 2.14
CA ALA A 190 -0.05 -12.56 2.21
C ALA A 190 -0.36 -13.87 1.46
N GLY A 191 0.43 -14.24 0.45
CA GLY A 191 0.37 -15.56 -0.21
C GLY A 191 1.39 -16.57 0.31
N GLY A 192 2.45 -16.11 1.00
CA GLY A 192 3.61 -16.92 1.38
C GLY A 192 4.50 -17.30 0.20
N GLN A 193 4.26 -16.72 -0.99
CA GLN A 193 5.01 -17.02 -2.20
C GLN A 193 6.37 -16.33 -2.19
N GLU A 194 7.33 -16.97 -2.84
CA GLU A 194 8.70 -16.50 -2.92
C GLU A 194 9.26 -16.72 -4.31
N HIS A 195 9.92 -15.70 -4.84
CA HIS A 195 10.59 -15.75 -6.13
C HIS A 195 12.02 -15.24 -6.00
N ALA A 196 12.96 -15.92 -6.66
CA ALA A 196 14.33 -15.43 -6.78
C ALA A 196 14.38 -14.28 -7.80
N LEU A 197 15.15 -13.24 -7.48
CA LEU A 197 15.52 -12.17 -8.39
C LEU A 197 17.01 -12.27 -8.71
N PRO A 198 17.47 -11.73 -9.85
CA PRO A 198 18.90 -11.53 -10.08
C PRO A 198 19.50 -10.67 -8.97
N VAL A 199 20.74 -10.96 -8.57
CA VAL A 199 21.40 -10.29 -7.43
C VAL A 199 21.69 -8.82 -7.68
N GLU A 200 21.80 -8.43 -8.95
CA GLU A 200 21.90 -7.06 -9.43
C GLU A 200 20.58 -6.28 -9.34
N GLY A 201 19.46 -6.98 -9.16
CA GLY A 201 18.12 -6.41 -9.23
C GLY A 201 17.28 -7.02 -10.34
N GLY A 202 15.99 -6.69 -10.34
CA GLY A 202 15.04 -7.20 -11.34
C GLY A 202 13.77 -6.37 -11.40
N GLU A 203 13.00 -6.62 -12.45
CA GLU A 203 11.65 -6.06 -12.58
C GLU A 203 10.69 -6.78 -11.62
N ILE A 204 9.86 -5.99 -10.94
CA ILE A 204 8.77 -6.48 -10.11
C ILE A 204 7.48 -5.75 -10.47
N GLU A 205 6.37 -6.38 -10.11
CA GLU A 205 5.05 -5.78 -10.19
C GLU A 205 4.44 -5.57 -8.81
N LEU A 206 3.82 -4.41 -8.60
CA LEU A 206 3.02 -4.10 -7.41
C LEU A 206 1.59 -3.74 -7.83
N HIS A 207 0.63 -4.53 -7.37
CA HIS A 207 -0.79 -4.22 -7.50
C HIS A 207 -1.19 -3.00 -6.65
N PRO A 208 -2.37 -2.40 -6.90
CA PRO A 208 -2.86 -1.29 -6.09
C PRO A 208 -2.81 -1.60 -4.58
N TYR A 209 -2.19 -0.72 -3.81
CA TYR A 209 -2.06 -0.86 -2.35
C TYR A 209 -1.34 -2.13 -1.85
N GLN A 210 -0.64 -2.86 -2.74
CA GLN A 210 0.07 -4.07 -2.37
C GLN A 210 1.38 -3.75 -1.64
N ALA A 211 1.72 -4.61 -0.69
CA ALA A 211 3.02 -4.64 -0.05
C ALA A 211 3.75 -5.96 -0.34
N LEU A 212 5.02 -5.85 -0.72
CA LEU A 212 5.94 -6.98 -0.93
C LEU A 212 7.21 -6.76 -0.09
N LEU A 213 7.95 -7.84 0.15
CA LEU A 213 9.26 -7.77 0.80
C LEU A 213 10.36 -8.18 -0.18
N VAL A 214 11.47 -7.44 -0.18
CA VAL A 214 12.70 -7.82 -0.88
C VAL A 214 13.76 -8.14 0.18
N LEU A 215 14.21 -9.39 0.18
CA LEU A 215 15.27 -9.90 1.07
C LEU A 215 16.57 -9.99 0.27
N ALA A 216 17.56 -9.16 0.65
CA ALA A 216 18.93 -9.26 0.18
C ALA A 216 19.75 -9.98 1.25
N ALA A 217 20.23 -11.19 0.96
CA ALA A 217 20.95 -12.05 1.89
C ALA A 217 22.44 -12.14 1.55
N ASP A 218 23.28 -12.27 2.58
CA ASP A 218 24.73 -12.40 2.45
C ASP A 218 25.17 -13.85 2.14
N GLU A 219 24.26 -14.82 2.30
CA GLU A 219 24.47 -16.23 1.96
C GLU A 219 23.65 -16.64 0.74
N GLU A 220 24.21 -17.54 -0.08
CA GLU A 220 23.49 -18.13 -1.20
C GLU A 220 22.30 -18.95 -0.67
N ALA A 221 21.12 -18.71 -1.25
CA ALA A 221 19.97 -19.55 -0.99
C ALA A 221 20.15 -20.93 -1.63
N ALA A 222 19.51 -21.95 -1.05
CA ALA A 222 19.29 -23.20 -1.77
C ALA A 222 18.58 -22.88 -3.10
N GLU A 223 19.04 -23.51 -4.18
CA GLU A 223 18.58 -23.31 -5.56
C GLU A 223 17.05 -23.21 -5.60
N ALA A 224 16.54 -22.01 -5.90
CA ALA A 224 15.12 -21.79 -6.09
C ALA A 224 14.67 -22.68 -7.27
N ALA A 225 13.46 -23.25 -7.15
CA ALA A 225 12.91 -24.08 -8.20
C ALA A 225 13.00 -23.33 -9.55
N PRO A 226 13.42 -23.99 -10.64
CA PRO A 226 13.52 -23.34 -11.93
C PRO A 226 12.18 -22.69 -12.28
N PRO A 227 12.17 -21.51 -12.93
CA PRO A 227 10.94 -20.87 -13.36
C PRO A 227 10.13 -21.89 -14.16
N ALA A 228 8.84 -22.00 -13.87
CA ALA A 228 8.01 -22.95 -14.59
C ALA A 228 8.09 -22.65 -16.09
N LEU A 229 8.28 -23.71 -16.88
CA LEU A 229 8.26 -23.63 -18.32
C LEU A 229 6.97 -22.94 -18.77
N SER A 230 7.10 -21.89 -19.58
CA SER A 230 6.00 -21.17 -20.23
C SER A 230 5.00 -22.16 -20.83
N VAL A 231 3.85 -22.31 -20.21
CA VAL A 231 2.72 -23.06 -20.76
C VAL A 231 2.04 -22.14 -21.76
N GLU A 232 1.63 -22.67 -22.92
CA GLU A 232 0.85 -21.88 -23.88
C GLU A 232 -0.38 -21.27 -23.19
N GLU A 233 -0.46 -19.94 -23.21
CA GLU A 233 -1.58 -19.14 -22.73
C GLU A 233 -2.87 -19.65 -23.40
N ARG A 234 -3.70 -20.37 -22.64
CA ARG A 234 -5.04 -20.75 -23.08
C ARG A 234 -6.01 -19.65 -22.73
N ASP A 235 -7.01 -19.46 -23.61
CA ASP A 235 -8.06 -18.48 -23.38
C ASP A 235 -8.72 -18.71 -22.01
N PRO A 236 -8.84 -17.65 -21.18
CA PRO A 236 -9.44 -17.75 -19.86
C PRO A 236 -10.92 -18.15 -19.96
N LEU A 237 -11.36 -19.06 -19.09
CA LEU A 237 -12.76 -19.46 -19.03
C LEU A 237 -13.57 -18.40 -18.30
N ARG A 238 -14.40 -17.67 -19.05
CA ARG A 238 -15.31 -16.67 -18.49
C ARG A 238 -16.47 -17.34 -17.77
N LEU A 239 -16.76 -16.89 -16.54
CA LEU A 239 -17.87 -17.41 -15.73
C LEU A 239 -19.13 -16.57 -15.94
N ASP A 240 -19.65 -16.54 -17.17
CA ASP A 240 -20.80 -15.70 -17.53
C ASP A 240 -22.13 -16.19 -16.89
N GLY A 241 -22.18 -17.44 -16.40
CA GLY A 241 -23.30 -18.02 -15.67
C GLY A 241 -23.91 -19.26 -16.34
N PRO A 242 -25.11 -19.69 -15.91
CA PRO A 242 -26.03 -18.97 -15.03
C PRO A 242 -25.52 -18.83 -13.59
N TRP A 243 -25.86 -17.70 -12.95
CA TRP A 243 -25.58 -17.45 -11.53
C TRP A 243 -26.87 -17.48 -10.70
N THR A 244 -26.75 -18.05 -9.51
CA THR A 244 -27.80 -18.07 -8.49
C THR A 244 -27.35 -17.26 -7.30
N LEU A 245 -28.21 -16.35 -6.83
CA LEU A 245 -28.03 -15.59 -5.60
C LEU A 245 -28.94 -16.17 -4.52
N THR A 246 -28.35 -16.48 -3.38
CA THR A 246 -29.06 -16.85 -2.14
C THR A 246 -28.62 -15.94 -1.00
N ARG A 247 -29.55 -15.65 -0.10
CA ARG A 247 -29.30 -14.98 1.18
C ARG A 247 -30.03 -15.77 2.27
N GLU A 248 -29.49 -15.79 3.48
CA GLU A 248 -30.10 -16.52 4.59
C GLU A 248 -31.57 -16.13 4.80
N GLY A 249 -32.48 -17.10 4.77
CA GLY A 249 -33.93 -16.87 4.93
C GLY A 249 -34.67 -16.46 3.64
N GLU A 250 -33.96 -16.37 2.51
CA GLU A 250 -34.54 -16.08 1.19
C GLU A 250 -34.43 -17.30 0.25
N GLY A 251 -35.34 -17.40 -0.70
CA GLY A 251 -35.26 -18.42 -1.75
C GLY A 251 -34.18 -18.07 -2.79
N PRO A 252 -33.53 -19.08 -3.42
CA PRO A 252 -32.57 -18.83 -4.48
C PRO A 252 -33.20 -18.08 -5.65
N ARG A 253 -32.48 -17.11 -6.22
CA ARG A 253 -32.92 -16.36 -7.41
C ARG A 253 -31.81 -16.26 -8.44
N SER A 254 -32.17 -16.32 -9.72
CA SER A 254 -31.20 -16.12 -10.79
C SER A 254 -30.77 -14.66 -10.88
N VAL A 255 -29.48 -14.44 -11.14
CA VAL A 255 -28.89 -13.11 -11.37
C VAL A 255 -27.94 -13.14 -12.57
N THR A 256 -27.70 -11.98 -13.15
CA THR A 256 -26.68 -11.76 -14.19
C THR A 256 -25.53 -10.96 -13.59
N LEU A 257 -24.29 -11.30 -13.93
CA LEU A 257 -23.12 -10.53 -13.55
C LEU A 257 -22.80 -9.45 -14.62
N PRO A 258 -22.23 -8.30 -14.21
CA PRO A 258 -21.90 -7.90 -12.84
C PRO A 258 -23.16 -7.61 -12.00
N TYR A 259 -23.08 -7.84 -10.70
CA TYR A 259 -24.17 -7.66 -9.75
C TYR A 259 -23.70 -6.92 -8.49
N LEU A 260 -24.12 -5.67 -8.33
CA LEU A 260 -23.82 -4.83 -7.17
C LEU A 260 -25.11 -4.27 -6.55
N LEU A 261 -25.16 -4.31 -5.22
CA LEU A 261 -26.08 -3.51 -4.41
C LEU A 261 -25.34 -2.25 -3.98
N HIS A 262 -26.02 -1.10 -3.93
CA HIS A 262 -25.42 0.19 -3.59
C HIS A 262 -26.18 0.88 -2.45
N GLY A 263 -25.49 1.73 -1.69
CA GLY A 263 -26.09 2.59 -0.68
C GLY A 263 -26.94 1.80 0.32
N THR A 264 -28.21 2.19 0.46
CA THR A 264 -29.14 1.53 1.41
C THR A 264 -29.50 0.10 1.02
N ASP A 265 -29.40 -0.27 -0.26
CA ASP A 265 -29.67 -1.65 -0.69
C ASP A 265 -28.56 -2.61 -0.25
N ALA A 266 -27.36 -2.07 0.06
CA ALA A 266 -26.26 -2.80 0.67
C ALA A 266 -26.33 -2.83 2.21
N ALA A 267 -27.38 -2.29 2.83
CA ALA A 267 -27.50 -2.21 4.29
C ALA A 267 -27.80 -3.55 4.98
N ASP A 268 -28.15 -4.58 4.22
CA ASP A 268 -28.39 -5.92 4.75
C ASP A 268 -27.06 -6.64 5.01
N LEU A 269 -26.73 -6.78 6.29
CA LEU A 269 -25.49 -7.38 6.78
C LEU A 269 -25.40 -8.89 6.58
N ARG A 270 -26.49 -9.57 6.18
CA ARG A 270 -26.42 -10.99 5.84
C ARG A 270 -25.50 -11.17 4.62
N PRO A 271 -24.70 -12.23 4.51
CA PRO A 271 -23.86 -12.44 3.34
C PRO A 271 -24.68 -12.71 2.08
N LEU A 272 -24.18 -12.27 0.92
CA LEU A 272 -24.66 -12.71 -0.39
C LEU A 272 -23.91 -13.99 -0.79
N LEU A 273 -24.63 -15.05 -1.14
CA LEU A 273 -24.03 -16.22 -1.77
C LEU A 273 -24.34 -16.21 -3.27
N LEU A 274 -23.32 -16.01 -4.10
CA LEU A 274 -23.40 -16.17 -5.54
C LEU A 274 -22.81 -17.53 -5.93
N GLU A 275 -23.58 -18.39 -6.60
CA GLU A 275 -23.15 -19.72 -7.03
C GLU A 275 -23.34 -19.92 -8.54
N THR A 276 -22.42 -20.67 -9.14
CA THR A 276 -22.50 -21.15 -10.53
C THR A 276 -21.91 -22.56 -10.63
N GLU A 277 -22.31 -23.29 -11.67
CA GLU A 277 -21.72 -24.59 -12.03
C GLU A 277 -20.72 -24.38 -13.16
N VAL A 278 -19.53 -24.97 -13.02
CA VAL A 278 -18.44 -24.83 -13.98
C VAL A 278 -18.04 -26.22 -14.46
N GLU A 279 -17.95 -26.38 -15.77
CA GLU A 279 -17.40 -27.59 -16.40
C GLU A 279 -15.89 -27.49 -16.51
N ILE A 280 -15.19 -28.44 -15.88
CA ILE A 280 -13.74 -28.48 -15.81
C ILE A 280 -13.23 -29.71 -16.56
N ASP A 281 -12.37 -29.52 -17.55
CA ASP A 281 -11.75 -30.64 -18.25
C ASP A 281 -10.60 -31.29 -17.42
N GLU A 282 -10.22 -32.52 -17.77
CA GLU A 282 -9.13 -33.26 -17.12
C GLU A 282 -7.79 -32.53 -17.12
N SER A 283 -7.53 -31.69 -18.13
CA SER A 283 -6.28 -30.92 -18.22
C SER A 283 -6.30 -29.70 -17.30
N ALA A 284 -7.45 -29.05 -17.13
CA ALA A 284 -7.64 -27.93 -16.21
C ALA A 284 -7.54 -28.39 -14.75
N ALA A 285 -8.14 -29.53 -14.43
CA ALA A 285 -8.14 -30.09 -13.07
C ALA A 285 -6.73 -30.49 -12.58
N ARG A 286 -5.78 -30.75 -13.50
CA ARG A 286 -4.41 -31.16 -13.19
C ARG A 286 -3.39 -30.02 -13.21
N GLY A 287 -3.74 -28.91 -13.86
CA GLY A 287 -2.84 -27.77 -14.06
C GLY A 287 -3.06 -26.67 -13.04
N PRO A 288 -2.19 -25.65 -13.03
CA PRO A 288 -2.41 -24.45 -12.25
C PRO A 288 -3.72 -23.79 -12.67
N LEU A 289 -4.56 -23.42 -11.70
CA LEU A 289 -5.88 -22.84 -11.95
C LEU A 289 -6.15 -21.72 -10.97
N VAL A 290 -6.29 -20.50 -11.46
CA VAL A 290 -6.50 -19.29 -10.66
C VAL A 290 -7.86 -18.69 -11.00
N LEU A 291 -8.67 -18.46 -9.96
CA LEU A 291 -9.85 -17.61 -10.06
C LEU A 291 -9.41 -16.15 -10.02
N ASP A 292 -9.78 -15.38 -11.03
CA ASP A 292 -9.47 -13.96 -11.16
C ASP A 292 -10.79 -13.18 -11.26
N LEU A 293 -11.06 -12.29 -10.31
CA LEU A 293 -12.24 -11.42 -10.31
C LEU A 293 -12.07 -10.18 -11.19
N GLY A 294 -10.88 -9.97 -11.75
CA GLY A 294 -10.49 -8.82 -12.54
C GLY A 294 -9.71 -7.79 -11.73
N GLU A 295 -9.42 -6.66 -12.40
CA GLU A 295 -8.75 -5.53 -11.77
C GLU A 295 -9.76 -4.52 -11.21
N GLY A 296 -9.31 -3.74 -10.22
CA GLY A 296 -10.06 -2.57 -9.79
C GLY A 296 -9.80 -1.38 -10.71
N THR A 297 -10.74 -0.44 -10.74
CA THR A 297 -10.59 0.83 -11.48
C THR A 297 -10.07 1.91 -10.54
N ALA A 298 -8.99 2.58 -10.89
CA ALA A 298 -8.49 3.72 -10.12
C ALA A 298 -9.52 4.86 -10.12
N LEU A 299 -9.76 5.45 -8.96
CA LEU A 299 -10.66 6.58 -8.77
C LEU A 299 -9.83 7.87 -8.68
N PRO A 300 -10.34 8.98 -9.24
CA PRO A 300 -9.70 10.27 -9.02
C PRO A 300 -9.81 10.67 -7.54
N PRO A 301 -8.81 11.36 -6.99
CA PRO A 301 -8.93 11.98 -5.67
C PRO A 301 -10.08 12.99 -5.70
N THR A 302 -11.08 12.78 -4.85
CA THR A 302 -12.14 13.77 -4.62
C THR A 302 -11.73 14.63 -3.44
N GLY A 303 -11.47 15.92 -3.66
CA GLY A 303 -11.19 16.85 -2.57
C GLY A 303 -12.35 16.91 -1.56
N GLY A 304 -12.02 17.16 -0.29
CA GLY A 304 -12.98 17.28 0.80
C GLY A 304 -13.10 16.00 1.62
N GLY A 305 -12.87 16.16 2.93
CA GLY A 305 -13.01 15.13 3.95
C GLY A 305 -11.68 14.76 4.61
N SER A 306 -11.75 14.38 5.89
CA SER A 306 -10.65 13.86 6.72
C SER A 306 -10.59 12.33 6.77
N GLY A 307 -11.45 11.66 5.99
CA GLY A 307 -11.58 10.21 5.96
C GLY A 307 -10.57 9.52 5.04
N TYR A 308 -9.96 8.43 5.52
CA TYR A 308 -9.11 7.55 4.73
C TYR A 308 -9.94 6.76 3.70
N ARG A 309 -9.86 7.16 2.43
CA ARG A 309 -10.50 6.44 1.31
C ARG A 309 -9.44 5.83 0.40
N ALA A 310 -9.53 4.53 0.15
CA ALA A 310 -8.81 3.91 -0.95
C ALA A 310 -9.39 4.42 -2.27
N LEU A 311 -8.54 5.02 -3.12
CA LEU A 311 -8.91 5.53 -4.44
C LEU A 311 -9.06 4.42 -5.49
N LEU A 312 -9.69 3.30 -5.12
CA LEU A 312 -9.87 2.13 -5.97
C LEU A 312 -11.34 1.68 -5.91
N GLU A 313 -11.89 1.40 -7.09
CA GLU A 313 -13.16 0.71 -7.29
C GLU A 313 -12.86 -0.77 -7.56
N PRO A 314 -12.79 -1.64 -6.55
CA PRO A 314 -12.53 -3.06 -6.72
C PRO A 314 -13.65 -3.81 -7.46
N PRO A 315 -13.33 -4.91 -8.14
CA PRO A 315 -14.30 -5.80 -8.77
C PRO A 315 -15.14 -6.59 -7.74
N LEU A 316 -14.73 -6.58 -6.47
CA LEU A 316 -15.39 -7.24 -5.35
C LEU A 316 -15.70 -6.22 -4.26
N ARG A 317 -16.94 -6.22 -3.77
CA ARG A 317 -17.44 -5.33 -2.73
C ARG A 317 -18.02 -6.14 -1.57
N GLU A 318 -17.37 -6.28 -0.42
CA GLU A 318 -15.98 -5.90 -0.13
C GLU A 318 -15.06 -7.11 0.03
N ILE A 319 -15.54 -8.19 0.66
CA ILE A 319 -14.75 -9.42 0.83
C ILE A 319 -15.57 -10.64 0.45
N ALA A 320 -14.91 -11.69 -0.05
CA ALA A 320 -15.57 -12.93 -0.46
C ALA A 320 -14.79 -14.15 0.01
N ALA A 321 -15.49 -15.05 0.73
CA ALA A 321 -15.03 -16.42 0.89
C ALA A 321 -15.38 -17.20 -0.39
N VAL A 322 -14.38 -17.79 -1.03
CA VAL A 322 -14.54 -18.63 -2.22
C VAL A 322 -14.86 -20.05 -1.75
N LEU A 323 -15.91 -20.63 -2.32
CA LEU A 323 -16.40 -21.97 -1.99
C LEU A 323 -16.26 -22.87 -3.22
N VAL A 324 -15.74 -24.07 -3.03
CA VAL A 324 -15.70 -25.13 -4.06
C VAL A 324 -16.48 -26.32 -3.52
N ASP A 325 -17.55 -26.69 -4.22
CA ASP A 325 -18.52 -27.71 -3.81
C ASP A 325 -19.14 -27.50 -2.42
N GLY A 326 -19.08 -26.27 -1.92
CA GLY A 326 -19.58 -25.86 -0.59
C GLY A 326 -18.50 -25.80 0.51
N GLU A 327 -17.26 -26.20 0.21
CA GLU A 327 -16.12 -26.06 1.12
C GLU A 327 -15.36 -24.77 0.86
N GLU A 328 -14.94 -24.06 1.91
CA GLU A 328 -14.18 -22.82 1.77
C GLU A 328 -12.74 -23.08 1.29
N ALA A 329 -12.39 -22.50 0.14
CA ALA A 329 -11.09 -22.63 -0.49
C ALA A 329 -10.13 -21.47 -0.15
N GLY A 330 -10.67 -20.28 0.15
CA GLY A 330 -9.88 -19.11 0.48
C GLY A 330 -10.69 -17.82 0.55
N LEU A 331 -10.01 -16.70 0.83
CA LEU A 331 -10.61 -15.39 1.03
C LEU A 331 -10.02 -14.36 0.05
N LEU A 332 -10.90 -13.61 -0.62
CA LEU A 332 -10.57 -12.48 -1.48
C LEU A 332 -11.00 -11.18 -0.81
N TRP A 333 -10.06 -10.26 -0.60
CA TRP A 333 -10.31 -8.99 0.10
C TRP A 333 -9.39 -7.83 -0.34
N ARG A 334 -8.39 -8.11 -1.19
CA ARG A 334 -7.41 -7.12 -1.65
C ARG A 334 -6.96 -7.41 -3.08
N PRO A 335 -6.37 -6.43 -3.79
CA PRO A 335 -5.61 -6.67 -5.00
C PRO A 335 -4.37 -7.55 -4.75
N PRO A 336 -3.97 -8.39 -5.73
CA PRO A 336 -4.80 -8.83 -6.86
C PRO A 336 -5.99 -9.66 -6.34
N TYR A 337 -7.16 -9.48 -6.95
CA TYR A 337 -8.38 -10.23 -6.58
C TYR A 337 -8.36 -11.64 -7.19
N CYS A 338 -7.28 -12.36 -6.91
CA CYS A 338 -7.00 -13.68 -7.45
C CYS A 338 -6.86 -14.72 -6.33
N LEU A 339 -7.33 -15.94 -6.58
CA LEU A 339 -7.16 -17.07 -5.67
C LEU A 339 -6.70 -18.29 -6.45
N ASP A 340 -5.60 -18.90 -5.99
CA ASP A 340 -5.14 -20.18 -6.50
C ASP A 340 -6.08 -21.32 -6.05
N LEU A 341 -6.70 -21.96 -7.04
CA LEU A 341 -7.60 -23.11 -6.89
C LEU A 341 -7.00 -24.39 -7.49
N THR A 342 -5.69 -24.43 -7.71
CA THR A 342 -4.96 -25.59 -8.23
C THR A 342 -5.25 -26.83 -7.37
N GLY A 343 -5.69 -27.90 -8.03
CA GLY A 343 -6.07 -29.15 -7.38
C GLY A 343 -7.33 -29.09 -6.51
N ARG A 344 -8.04 -27.96 -6.47
CA ARG A 344 -9.32 -27.81 -5.75
C ARG A 344 -10.53 -28.14 -6.61
N LEU A 345 -10.49 -27.76 -7.90
CA LEU A 345 -11.55 -28.08 -8.85
C LEU A 345 -11.28 -29.44 -9.51
N ARG A 346 -12.29 -30.31 -9.50
CA ARG A 346 -12.20 -31.65 -10.10
C ARG A 346 -12.70 -31.62 -11.52
N ALA A 347 -12.25 -32.57 -12.34
CA ALA A 347 -12.78 -32.75 -13.68
C ALA A 347 -14.29 -33.10 -13.65
N GLY A 348 -15.05 -32.54 -14.59
CA GLY A 348 -16.50 -32.57 -14.64
C GLY A 348 -17.14 -31.29 -14.08
N THR A 349 -18.39 -31.38 -13.66
CA THR A 349 -19.15 -30.28 -13.08
C THR A 349 -18.69 -30.03 -11.63
N THR A 350 -18.19 -28.83 -11.36
CA THR A 350 -17.87 -28.35 -10.00
C THR A 350 -18.73 -27.14 -9.69
N ARG A 351 -19.22 -27.03 -8.45
CA ARG A 351 -19.97 -25.85 -8.01
C ARG A 351 -19.01 -24.83 -7.42
N LEU A 352 -18.96 -23.64 -8.00
CA LEU A 352 -18.18 -22.52 -7.49
C LEU A 352 -19.12 -21.53 -6.80
N GLY A 353 -18.77 -21.11 -5.59
CA GLY A 353 -19.52 -20.15 -4.79
C GLY A 353 -18.67 -18.98 -4.33
N LEU A 354 -19.28 -17.81 -4.20
CA LEU A 354 -18.71 -16.60 -3.63
C LEU A 354 -19.65 -16.11 -2.53
N ARG A 355 -19.23 -16.28 -1.28
CA ARG A 355 -19.94 -15.76 -0.11
C ARG A 355 -19.39 -14.39 0.26
N ILE A 356 -20.09 -13.35 -0.19
CA ILE A 356 -19.70 -11.95 -0.16
C ILE A 356 -20.26 -11.26 1.08
N HIS A 357 -19.41 -10.52 1.78
CA HIS A 357 -19.77 -9.70 2.94
C HIS A 357 -19.57 -8.22 2.61
N GLY A 358 -20.57 -7.41 2.98
CA GLY A 358 -20.54 -5.95 2.86
C GLY A 358 -19.98 -5.28 4.11
N THR A 359 -19.94 -3.94 4.10
CA THR A 359 -19.54 -3.14 5.27
C THR A 359 -20.73 -2.85 6.20
N THR A 360 -20.43 -2.47 7.43
CA THR A 360 -21.45 -1.97 8.37
C THR A 360 -21.89 -0.54 8.08
N ALA A 361 -21.26 0.17 7.14
CA ALA A 361 -21.54 1.58 6.87
C ALA A 361 -22.99 1.80 6.40
N ALA A 362 -23.48 0.98 5.47
CA ALA A 362 -24.87 1.08 5.02
C ALA A 362 -25.89 0.76 6.13
N ALA A 363 -25.58 -0.19 7.01
CA ALA A 363 -26.44 -0.48 8.16
C ALA A 363 -26.41 0.66 9.19
N ALA A 364 -25.24 1.25 9.46
CA ALA A 364 -25.07 2.39 10.37
C ALA A 364 -25.79 3.64 9.85
N ALA A 365 -25.84 3.83 8.53
CA ALA A 365 -26.57 4.92 7.88
C ALA A 365 -28.09 4.80 7.93
N ARG A 366 -28.63 3.65 8.35
CA ARG A 366 -30.07 3.54 8.55
C ARG A 366 -30.51 4.49 9.67
N LYS A 367 -31.65 5.14 9.43
CA LYS A 367 -32.18 6.19 10.31
C LYS A 367 -32.29 5.76 11.77
N ASP A 368 -32.77 4.55 12.03
CA ASP A 368 -32.90 3.96 13.36
C ASP A 368 -31.55 3.86 14.09
N ASN A 369 -30.50 3.44 13.38
CA ASN A 369 -29.16 3.33 13.94
C ASN A 369 -28.47 4.70 14.09
N ALA A 370 -28.59 5.56 13.08
CA ALA A 370 -28.00 6.89 13.08
C ALA A 370 -28.57 7.79 14.20
N GLU A 371 -29.88 7.79 14.41
CA GLU A 371 -30.54 8.54 15.49
C GLU A 371 -30.11 8.05 16.88
N ALA A 372 -30.03 6.72 17.05
CA ALA A 372 -29.57 6.13 18.30
C ALA A 372 -28.10 6.51 18.61
N ALA A 373 -27.22 6.45 17.61
CA ALA A 373 -25.82 6.86 17.75
C ALA A 373 -25.70 8.35 18.09
N ALA A 374 -26.44 9.23 17.40
CA ALA A 374 -26.45 10.66 17.67
C ALA A 374 -26.89 10.97 19.12
N ALA A 375 -27.91 10.27 19.63
CA ALA A 375 -28.35 10.42 21.02
C ALA A 375 -27.27 10.01 22.03
N GLN A 376 -26.52 8.93 21.76
CA GLN A 376 -25.40 8.50 22.60
C GLN A 376 -24.25 9.52 22.61
N VAL A 377 -23.92 10.10 21.44
CA VAL A 377 -22.89 11.14 21.33
C VAL A 377 -23.30 12.39 22.09
N ALA A 378 -24.54 12.86 21.93
CA ALA A 378 -25.06 14.00 22.68
C ALA A 378 -25.00 13.77 24.20
N ALA A 379 -25.31 12.56 24.67
CA ALA A 379 -25.19 12.19 26.08
C ALA A 379 -23.74 12.21 26.56
N ALA A 380 -22.79 11.71 25.75
CA ALA A 380 -21.37 11.72 26.07
C ALA A 380 -20.81 13.16 26.14
N HIS A 381 -21.17 14.01 25.18
CA HIS A 381 -20.79 15.43 25.19
C HIS A 381 -21.35 16.16 26.42
N ALA A 382 -22.60 15.89 26.78
CA ALA A 382 -23.22 16.48 27.98
C ALA A 382 -22.50 16.05 29.27
N ALA A 383 -22.01 14.81 29.34
CA ALA A 383 -21.35 14.28 30.53
C ALA A 383 -19.86 14.65 30.64
N TYR A 384 -19.13 14.75 29.52
CA TYR A 384 -17.66 14.82 29.52
C TYR A 384 -17.08 16.02 28.75
N GLY A 385 -17.94 16.87 28.20
CA GLY A 385 -17.57 17.88 27.22
C GLY A 385 -17.27 17.27 25.84
N GLU A 386 -17.05 18.13 24.86
CA GLU A 386 -16.73 17.71 23.49
C GLU A 386 -15.26 17.24 23.40
N ARG A 387 -15.06 15.92 23.36
CA ARG A 387 -13.73 15.29 23.28
C ARG A 387 -13.49 14.53 21.97
N PHE A 388 -14.53 14.40 21.15
CA PHE A 388 -14.52 13.73 19.87
C PHE A 388 -15.68 14.28 19.03
N GLN A 389 -15.57 14.18 17.71
CA GLN A 389 -16.62 14.49 16.76
C GLN A 389 -16.86 13.27 15.87
N GLN A 390 -18.11 13.04 15.48
CA GLN A 390 -18.40 12.04 14.45
C GLN A 390 -17.97 12.61 13.10
N GLN A 391 -17.12 11.87 12.40
CA GLN A 391 -16.62 12.30 11.09
C GLN A 391 -17.64 11.99 10.01
N GLU A 392 -18.07 13.02 9.27
CA GLU A 392 -18.71 12.95 7.95
C GLU A 392 -19.84 11.91 7.83
N LEU A 393 -20.75 11.86 8.80
CA LEU A 393 -21.88 10.92 8.80
C LEU A 393 -22.76 11.06 7.55
N GLU A 394 -22.90 12.29 7.04
CA GLU A 394 -23.63 12.61 5.83
C GLU A 394 -23.03 11.95 4.57
N ARG A 395 -21.77 11.48 4.65
CA ARG A 395 -21.04 10.80 3.58
C ARG A 395 -20.88 9.30 3.81
N MET A 396 -21.50 8.75 4.86
CA MET A 396 -21.32 7.35 5.24
C MET A 396 -21.78 6.35 4.18
N LEU A 397 -22.64 6.77 3.24
CA LEU A 397 -23.07 5.94 2.11
C LEU A 397 -22.23 6.14 0.84
N ASP A 398 -21.29 7.09 0.83
CA ASP A 398 -20.46 7.40 -0.32
C ASP A 398 -19.62 6.18 -0.71
N GLY A 399 -19.87 5.62 -1.89
CA GLY A 399 -19.15 4.47 -2.42
C GLY A 399 -19.48 3.13 -1.75
N VAL A 400 -20.49 3.06 -0.85
CA VAL A 400 -20.88 1.79 -0.24
C VAL A 400 -21.57 0.90 -1.27
N ALA A 401 -21.03 -0.30 -1.46
CA ALA A 401 -21.58 -1.32 -2.32
C ALA A 401 -21.38 -2.73 -1.76
N THR A 402 -22.11 -3.71 -2.28
CA THR A 402 -21.89 -5.14 -1.97
C THR A 402 -22.21 -6.01 -3.18
N GLY A 403 -21.29 -6.90 -3.55
CA GLY A 403 -21.44 -7.82 -4.69
C GLY A 403 -20.19 -7.89 -5.58
N LEU A 404 -20.38 -8.20 -6.87
CA LEU A 404 -19.35 -8.29 -7.89
C LEU A 404 -19.55 -7.23 -8.98
N GLY A 405 -18.56 -6.37 -9.16
CA GLY A 405 -18.52 -5.36 -10.22
C GLY A 405 -18.02 -5.88 -11.57
N ALA A 406 -17.55 -7.12 -11.64
CA ALA A 406 -17.03 -7.75 -12.85
C ALA A 406 -17.48 -9.21 -12.98
N VAL A 407 -17.32 -9.77 -14.19
CA VAL A 407 -17.51 -11.21 -14.44
C VAL A 407 -16.19 -11.93 -14.15
N PRO A 408 -16.14 -12.88 -13.20
CA PRO A 408 -14.92 -13.63 -12.89
C PRO A 408 -14.48 -14.50 -14.06
N VAL A 409 -13.19 -14.82 -14.08
CA VAL A 409 -12.60 -15.76 -15.03
C VAL A 409 -11.77 -16.82 -14.29
N LEU A 410 -11.72 -18.03 -14.83
CA LEU A 410 -10.72 -19.03 -14.45
C LEU A 410 -9.58 -18.97 -15.45
N ARG A 411 -8.40 -18.60 -14.96
CA ARG A 411 -7.15 -18.60 -15.72
C ARG A 411 -6.37 -19.86 -15.41
N ARG A 412 -5.64 -20.37 -16.39
CA ARG A 412 -4.54 -21.28 -16.10
C ARG A 412 -3.34 -20.41 -15.73
N SER A 413 -2.76 -20.63 -14.56
CA SER A 413 -1.59 -19.86 -14.14
C SER A 413 -0.33 -20.38 -14.83
N ASP A 414 0.60 -19.47 -15.11
CA ASP A 414 2.00 -19.82 -15.21
C ASP A 414 2.47 -20.23 -13.81
N GLY A 415 3.21 -21.34 -13.73
CA GLY A 415 3.67 -21.90 -12.46
C GLY A 415 4.85 -21.16 -11.83
#